data_AF-A0A927CET5-F1
#
_entry.id   AF-A0A927CET5-F1
#
_cell.length_a   1.000
_cell.length_b   1.000
_cell.length_c   1.000
_cell.angle_alpha   90.00
_cell.angle_beta   90.00
_cell.angle_gamma   90.00
#
_symmetry.space_group_name_H-M   'P 1'
#
loop_
_entity.id
_entity.type
_entity.pdbx_description
1 polymer ?
#
loop_
_entity_poly.entity_id
_entity_poly.type
_entity_poly.pdbx_seq_one_letter_code
_entity_poly.pdbx_strand_id
1 'polypeptide(L)'
;MKTAVFSAEPLHYKPAGEMKAFPLEKLDSEPLESYGAVLLIGTTKLEEETVLSHENVTRLWNYVESGGKLYAEAVSAFDFPTSRLFGWKLDFPKTRRTLEKLRLTEPRNGLPAGSLLEWEGSMAAGFPIYTESWLEFGPCL
;
A
#
# COMPACT_ATOMS: atom_id res chain seq x y z
N MET A 1 4.88 22.99 -20.82
CA MET A 1 4.23 21.68 -20.57
C MET A 1 3.35 21.91 -19.38
N LYS A 2 2.03 21.85 -19.59
CA LYS A 2 1.05 22.13 -18.54
C LYS A 2 1.07 21.00 -17.52
N THR A 3 1.24 21.34 -16.24
CA THR A 3 1.34 20.37 -15.14
C THR A 3 0.24 20.62 -14.13
N ALA A 4 -0.45 19.56 -13.71
CA ALA A 4 -1.36 19.60 -12.57
C ALA A 4 -0.64 19.05 -11.35
N VAL A 5 -0.79 19.72 -10.21
CA VAL A 5 -0.35 19.24 -8.90
C VAL A 5 -1.58 19.10 -8.04
N PHE A 6 -1.81 17.91 -7.51
CA PHE A 6 -2.87 17.62 -6.57
C PHE A 6 -2.25 17.33 -5.21
N SER A 7 -2.67 18.05 -4.18
CA SER A 7 -2.08 17.91 -2.85
C SER A 7 -3.12 17.71 -1.75
N ALA A 8 -2.82 16.83 -0.79
CA ALA A 8 -3.65 16.62 0.39
C ALA A 8 -3.66 17.84 1.32
N GLU A 9 -2.58 18.62 1.30
CA GLU A 9 -2.43 19.86 2.07
C GLU A 9 -2.17 21.05 1.13
N PRO A 10 -2.58 22.28 1.50
CA PRO A 10 -2.31 23.46 0.68
C PRO A 10 -0.81 23.68 0.44
N LEU A 11 -0.43 23.88 -0.81
CA LEU A 11 0.96 24.16 -1.16
C LEU A 11 1.35 25.59 -0.74
N HIS A 12 2.43 25.73 0.03
CA HIS A 12 2.94 27.02 0.48
C HIS A 12 3.89 27.72 -0.51
N TYR A 13 4.06 27.15 -1.71
CA TYR A 13 4.91 27.68 -2.76
C TYR A 13 4.11 28.17 -3.96
N LYS A 14 4.63 29.19 -4.65
CA LYS A 14 4.03 29.68 -5.89
C LYS A 14 4.26 28.64 -7.01
N PRO A 15 3.21 28.25 -7.74
CA PRO A 15 3.36 27.46 -8.95
C PRO A 15 4.34 28.12 -9.92
N ALA A 16 5.28 27.34 -10.46
CA ALA A 16 6.20 27.82 -11.48
C ALA A 16 5.65 27.53 -12.89
N GLY A 17 5.78 28.48 -13.81
CA GLY A 17 5.39 28.29 -15.21
C GLY A 17 3.88 28.02 -15.39
N GLU A 18 3.55 26.97 -16.15
CA GLU A 18 2.17 26.56 -16.48
C GLU A 18 1.55 25.59 -15.46
N MET A 19 2.12 25.53 -14.26
CA MET A 19 1.67 24.64 -13.20
C MET A 19 0.35 25.14 -12.59
N LYS A 20 -0.60 24.22 -12.40
CA LYS A 20 -1.84 24.47 -11.66
C LYS A 20 -1.88 23.56 -10.44
N ALA A 21 -2.16 24.14 -9.27
CA ALA A 21 -2.29 23.40 -8.02
C ALA A 21 -3.77 23.26 -7.64
N PHE A 22 -4.14 22.06 -7.21
CA PHE A 22 -5.48 21.69 -6.81
C PHE A 22 -5.45 20.90 -5.50
N PRO A 23 -6.50 20.97 -4.69
CA PRO A 23 -6.73 20.00 -3.63
C PRO A 23 -6.88 18.59 -4.20
N LEU A 24 -6.44 17.56 -3.45
CA LEU A 24 -6.47 16.17 -3.91
C LEU A 24 -7.89 15.69 -4.25
N GLU A 25 -8.91 16.22 -3.58
CA GLU A 25 -10.33 15.91 -3.80
C GLU A 25 -10.82 16.34 -5.19
N LYS A 26 -10.08 17.19 -5.90
CA LYS A 26 -10.41 17.63 -7.26
C LYS A 26 -9.99 16.64 -8.34
N LEU A 27 -9.26 15.57 -8.00
CA LEU A 27 -8.76 14.59 -8.97
C LEU A 27 -9.89 13.94 -9.79
N ASP A 28 -11.06 13.75 -9.18
CA ASP A 28 -12.26 13.19 -9.82
C ASP A 28 -12.99 14.17 -10.75
N SER A 29 -12.68 15.46 -10.68
CA SER A 29 -13.36 16.49 -11.47
C SER A 29 -12.48 17.14 -12.54
N GLU A 30 -11.16 17.12 -12.35
CA GLU A 30 -10.22 17.79 -13.25
C GLU A 30 -9.95 16.95 -14.52
N PRO A 31 -9.89 17.57 -15.71
CA PRO A 31 -9.57 16.89 -16.97
C PRO A 31 -8.07 16.61 -17.07
N LEU A 32 -7.64 15.44 -16.59
CA LEU A 32 -6.23 15.04 -16.49
C LEU A 32 -5.52 15.02 -17.86
N GLU A 33 -6.26 14.68 -18.91
CA GLU A 33 -5.79 14.58 -20.30
C GLU A 33 -5.34 15.93 -20.86
N SER A 34 -5.79 17.03 -20.24
CA SER A 34 -5.35 18.38 -20.62
C SER A 34 -3.96 18.76 -20.09
N TYR A 35 -3.31 17.87 -19.33
CA TYR A 35 -2.02 18.10 -18.69
C TYR A 35 -0.97 17.12 -19.24
N GLY A 36 0.23 17.65 -19.54
CA GLY A 36 1.37 16.83 -19.96
C GLY A 36 2.05 16.07 -18.81
N ALA A 37 1.79 16.49 -17.57
CA ALA A 37 2.16 15.76 -16.36
C ALA A 37 1.18 16.02 -15.22
N VAL A 38 1.00 15.01 -14.36
CA VAL A 38 0.23 15.07 -13.12
C VAL A 38 1.15 14.67 -11.96
N LEU A 39 1.17 15.51 -10.92
CA LEU A 39 1.87 15.27 -9.66
C LEU A 39 0.85 15.09 -8.54
N LEU A 40 1.01 14.04 -7.74
CA LEU A 40 0.24 13.80 -6.53
C LEU A 40 1.14 13.96 -5.31
N ILE A 41 0.69 14.75 -4.34
CA ILE A 41 1.42 15.01 -3.10
C ILE A 41 0.49 14.65 -1.94
N GLY A 42 0.83 13.59 -1.23
CA GLY A 42 0.12 13.19 -0.02
C GLY A 42 0.38 14.09 1.17
N THR A 43 -0.05 13.62 2.33
CA THR A 43 0.17 14.25 3.63
C THR A 43 1.65 14.26 4.01
N THR A 44 2.10 15.33 4.66
CA THR A 44 3.48 15.45 5.17
C THR A 44 3.66 14.78 6.53
N LYS A 45 2.58 14.29 7.14
CA LYS A 45 2.60 13.68 8.48
C LYS A 45 2.94 12.19 8.39
N LEU A 46 3.98 11.78 9.12
CA LEU A 46 4.49 10.40 9.15
C LEU A 46 3.46 9.33 9.55
N GLU A 47 2.48 9.68 10.39
CA GLU A 47 1.49 8.74 10.92
C GLU A 47 0.23 8.62 10.03
N GLU A 48 0.10 9.46 9.00
CA GLU A 48 -1.07 9.49 8.12
C GLU A 48 -0.70 8.93 6.73
N GLU A 49 -1.60 8.12 6.18
CA GLU A 49 -1.45 7.59 4.82
C GLU A 49 -2.41 8.31 3.88
N THR A 50 -1.93 8.83 2.75
CA THR A 50 -2.81 9.36 1.69
C THR A 50 -3.24 8.22 0.78
N VAL A 51 -4.46 7.74 1.01
CA VAL A 51 -5.05 6.65 0.22
C VAL A 51 -5.81 7.24 -0.96
N LEU A 52 -5.61 6.67 -2.15
CA LEU A 52 -6.39 7.00 -3.34
C LEU A 52 -7.64 6.11 -3.39
N SER A 53 -8.78 6.71 -3.73
CA SER A 53 -9.99 5.94 -4.02
C SER A 53 -9.80 5.07 -5.27
N HIS A 54 -10.63 4.04 -5.43
CA HIS A 54 -10.61 3.21 -6.62
C HIS A 54 -10.87 4.02 -7.91
N GLU A 55 -11.74 5.04 -7.82
CA GLU A 55 -12.04 5.96 -8.92
C GLU A 55 -10.81 6.80 -9.30
N ASN A 56 -10.12 7.37 -8.30
CA ASN A 56 -8.86 8.09 -8.48
C ASN A 56 -7.85 7.22 -9.23
N VAL A 57 -7.63 5.98 -8.76
CA VAL A 57 -6.67 5.05 -9.37
C VAL A 57 -7.05 4.74 -10.83
N THR A 58 -8.32 4.50 -11.11
CA THR A 58 -8.80 4.19 -12.47
C THR A 58 -8.58 5.36 -13.42
N ARG A 59 -8.86 6.60 -12.99
CA ARG A 59 -8.61 7.80 -13.81
C ARG A 59 -7.13 8.01 -14.09
N LEU A 60 -6.30 7.87 -13.07
CA LEU A 60 -4.84 7.98 -13.19
C LEU A 60 -4.27 6.90 -14.10
N TRP A 61 -4.82 5.68 -14.04
CA TRP A 61 -4.46 4.60 -14.94
C TRP A 61 -4.73 4.95 -16.39
N ASN A 62 -5.96 5.38 -16.71
CA ASN A 62 -6.33 5.79 -18.07
C ASN A 62 -5.45 6.95 -18.58
N TYR A 63 -5.13 7.91 -17.69
CA TYR A 63 -4.24 9.01 -18.00
C TYR A 63 -2.83 8.52 -18.40
N VAL A 64 -2.22 7.65 -17.60
CA VAL A 64 -0.89 7.09 -17.88
C VAL A 64 -0.91 6.20 -19.13
N GLU A 65 -1.95 5.37 -19.29
CA GLU A 65 -2.13 4.50 -20.46
C GLU A 65 -2.20 5.31 -21.77
N SER A 66 -2.79 6.50 -21.73
CA SER A 66 -2.82 7.43 -22.86
C SER A 66 -1.50 8.18 -23.14
N GLY A 67 -0.44 7.88 -22.37
CA GLY A 67 0.89 8.51 -22.49
C GLY A 67 1.15 9.67 -21.53
N GLY A 68 0.24 9.89 -20.56
CA GLY A 68 0.41 10.87 -19.49
C GLY A 68 1.59 10.53 -18.57
N LYS A 69 2.20 11.56 -17.98
CA LYS A 69 3.31 11.39 -17.02
C LYS A 69 2.78 11.58 -15.60
N LEU A 70 2.86 10.53 -14.79
CA LEU A 70 2.41 10.54 -13.41
C LEU A 70 3.59 10.47 -12.45
N TYR A 71 3.59 11.35 -11.45
CA TYR A 71 4.51 11.31 -10.32
C TYR A 71 3.70 11.38 -9.03
N ALA A 72 4.14 10.67 -8.00
CA ALA A 72 3.50 10.68 -6.69
C ALA A 72 4.54 10.70 -5.56
N GLU A 73 4.22 11.44 -4.51
CA GLU A 73 4.99 11.52 -3.27
C GLU A 73 4.03 11.38 -2.09
N ALA A 74 4.44 10.66 -1.04
CA ALA A 74 3.66 10.42 0.18
C ALA A 74 2.24 9.84 -0.05
N VAL A 75 2.04 9.12 -1.16
CA VAL A 75 0.81 8.38 -1.47
C VAL A 75 0.97 6.93 -1.03
N SER A 76 -0.05 6.37 -0.38
CA SER A 76 -0.10 4.96 -0.01
C SER A 76 -0.23 4.10 -1.27
N ALA A 77 0.62 3.07 -1.39
CA ALA A 77 0.49 2.09 -2.46
C ALA A 77 0.65 0.66 -1.97
N PHE A 78 0.05 0.37 -0.80
CA PHE A 78 0.04 -0.98 -0.23
C PHE A 78 -1.00 -1.90 -0.88
N ASP A 79 -1.98 -1.35 -1.61
CA ASP A 79 -2.93 -2.13 -2.40
C ASP A 79 -2.39 -2.45 -3.81
N PHE A 80 -2.88 -3.55 -4.37
CA PHE A 80 -2.43 -4.03 -5.69
C PHE A 80 -2.68 -3.01 -6.84
N PRO A 81 -3.83 -2.31 -6.91
CA PRO A 81 -4.07 -1.31 -7.95
C PRO A 81 -3.07 -0.14 -7.95
N THR A 82 -2.85 0.51 -6.81
CA THR A 82 -1.92 1.65 -6.69
C THR A 82 -0.47 1.25 -6.87
N SER A 83 -0.02 0.13 -6.28
CA SER A 83 1.35 -0.37 -6.44
C SER A 83 1.69 -0.61 -7.91
N ARG A 84 0.76 -1.20 -8.66
CA ARG A 84 0.90 -1.42 -10.10
C ARG A 84 0.92 -0.11 -10.90
N LEU A 85 0.07 0.86 -10.53
CA LEU A 85 0.02 2.17 -11.18
C LEU A 85 1.36 2.92 -11.08
N PHE A 86 1.99 2.89 -9.92
CA PHE A 86 3.28 3.58 -9.70
C PHE A 86 4.51 2.73 -10.00
N GLY A 87 4.31 1.46 -10.39
CA GLY A 87 5.40 0.53 -10.64
C GLY A 87 6.24 0.23 -9.40
N TRP A 88 5.70 0.47 -8.20
CA TRP A 88 6.37 0.06 -6.97
C TRP A 88 6.24 -1.44 -6.84
N LYS A 89 7.38 -2.11 -6.78
CA LYS A 89 7.42 -3.50 -6.38
C LYS A 89 6.86 -3.55 -4.96
N LEU A 90 5.83 -4.38 -4.76
CA LEU A 90 5.42 -4.84 -3.43
C LEU A 90 6.59 -5.63 -2.84
N ASP A 91 7.63 -4.94 -2.40
CA ASP A 91 8.65 -5.52 -1.55
C ASP A 91 8.03 -5.61 -0.15
N PHE A 92 7.33 -6.73 0.01
CA PHE A 92 6.79 -7.34 1.23
C PHE A 92 5.48 -6.77 1.78
N PRO A 93 4.51 -7.64 2.16
CA PRO A 93 3.44 -7.22 3.05
C PRO A 93 4.05 -6.74 4.38
N LYS A 94 3.44 -5.74 5.04
CA LYS A 94 3.76 -5.36 6.43
C LYS A 94 3.92 -6.66 7.24
N THR A 95 5.15 -7.02 7.61
CA THR A 95 5.35 -8.04 8.64
C THR A 95 4.90 -7.39 9.94
N ARG A 96 3.60 -7.50 10.23
CA ARG A 96 3.12 -7.22 11.57
C ARG A 96 3.90 -8.16 12.48
N ARG A 97 4.48 -7.63 13.56
CA ARG A 97 4.83 -8.46 14.71
C ARG A 97 3.52 -9.03 15.21
N THR A 98 3.24 -10.28 14.85
CA THR A 98 2.02 -10.95 15.25
C THR A 98 2.40 -11.85 16.41
N LEU A 99 1.87 -11.55 17.60
CA LEU A 99 1.94 -12.46 18.74
C LEU A 99 0.97 -13.62 18.46
N GLU A 100 1.47 -14.63 17.76
CA GLU A 100 0.70 -15.81 17.40
C GLU A 100 0.93 -16.92 18.41
N LYS A 101 -0.18 -17.50 18.86
CA LYS A 101 -0.19 -18.68 19.72
C LYS A 101 -0.15 -19.92 18.85
N LEU A 102 0.98 -20.61 18.87
CA LEU A 102 1.20 -21.86 18.14
C LEU A 102 0.97 -23.06 19.06
N ARG A 103 0.51 -24.18 18.51
CA ARG A 103 0.41 -25.45 19.25
C ARG A 103 1.26 -26.53 18.60
N LEU A 104 1.95 -27.31 19.43
CA LEU A 104 2.62 -28.53 18.97
C LEU A 104 1.58 -29.58 18.52
N THR A 105 1.74 -30.07 17.30
CA THR A 105 0.93 -31.19 16.78
C THR A 105 1.35 -32.53 17.38
N GLU A 106 2.64 -32.67 17.69
CA GLU A 106 3.23 -33.90 18.24
C GLU A 106 4.20 -33.59 19.40
N PRO A 107 4.41 -34.54 20.34
CA PRO A 107 5.32 -34.32 21.46
C PRO A 107 6.78 -34.22 21.00
N ARG A 108 7.50 -33.18 21.47
CA ARG A 108 8.91 -32.94 21.11
C ARG A 108 9.67 -32.26 22.25
N ASN A 109 10.95 -32.59 22.42
CA ASN A 109 11.86 -31.95 23.38
C ASN A 109 11.30 -31.87 24.82
N GLY A 110 10.58 -32.90 25.27
CA GLY A 110 9.95 -32.92 26.60
C GLY A 110 8.65 -32.13 26.72
N LEU A 111 8.14 -31.54 25.63
CA LEU A 111 6.85 -30.87 25.58
C LEU A 111 5.78 -31.82 25.05
N PRO A 112 4.62 -31.97 25.73
CA PRO A 112 3.51 -32.76 25.20
C PRO A 112 2.86 -32.11 23.98
N ALA A 113 2.19 -32.91 23.15
CA ALA A 113 1.31 -32.39 22.10
C ALA A 113 0.26 -31.44 22.71
N GLY A 114 -0.12 -30.41 21.97
CA GLY A 114 -1.03 -29.36 22.42
C GLY A 114 -0.39 -28.26 23.27
N SER A 115 0.90 -28.37 23.62
CA SER A 115 1.65 -27.30 24.31
C SER A 115 1.58 -25.99 23.52
N LEU A 116 1.34 -24.90 24.25
CA LEU A 116 1.26 -23.55 23.68
C LEU A 116 2.66 -22.96 23.56
N LEU A 117 2.98 -22.47 22.37
CA LEU A 117 4.21 -21.76 22.06
C LEU A 117 3.88 -20.34 21.60
N GLU A 118 4.79 -19.42 21.85
CA GLU A 118 4.70 -18.05 21.38
C GLU A 118 5.76 -17.84 20.29
N TRP A 119 5.34 -17.29 19.15
CA TRP A 119 6.27 -16.90 18.09
C TRP A 119 6.64 -15.43 18.22
N GLU A 120 7.89 -15.15 18.56
CA GLU A 120 8.45 -13.80 18.54
C GLU A 120 9.29 -13.60 17.28
N GLY A 121 8.64 -13.31 16.16
CA GLY A 121 9.34 -13.10 14.89
C GLY A 121 8.43 -12.72 13.73
N SER A 122 9.03 -12.37 12.59
CA SER A 122 8.30 -12.13 11.36
C SER A 122 7.70 -13.44 10.83
N MET A 123 6.45 -13.39 10.39
CA MET A 123 5.76 -14.52 9.76
C MET A 123 5.19 -14.05 8.41
N ALA A 124 5.30 -14.90 7.40
CA ALA A 124 4.64 -14.73 6.11
C ALA A 124 3.69 -15.90 5.89
N ALA A 125 2.40 -15.62 5.72
CA ALA A 125 1.43 -16.64 5.34
C ALA A 125 1.65 -17.00 3.86
N GLY A 126 2.02 -18.26 3.61
CA GLY A 126 2.15 -18.83 2.26
C GLY A 126 0.94 -19.67 1.86
N PHE A 127 1.02 -20.31 0.69
CA PHE A 127 0.06 -21.33 0.29
C PHE A 127 0.32 -22.64 1.03
N PRO A 128 -0.71 -23.43 1.37
CA PRO A 128 -0.51 -24.75 1.96
C PRO A 128 0.23 -25.63 0.96
N ILE A 129 1.33 -26.20 1.40
CA ILE A 129 2.06 -27.24 0.67
C ILE A 129 1.90 -28.55 1.44
N TYR A 130 1.79 -29.67 0.73
CA TYR A 130 1.68 -31.00 1.34
C TYR A 130 3.03 -31.40 1.94
N THR A 131 3.29 -30.92 3.15
CA THR A 131 4.47 -31.21 3.93
C THR A 131 4.07 -31.54 5.37
N GLU A 132 5.03 -31.98 6.16
CA GLU A 132 4.83 -32.27 7.58
C GLU A 132 4.55 -30.97 8.34
N SER A 133 3.49 -30.96 9.16
CA SER A 133 3.09 -29.82 9.98
C SER A 133 3.47 -30.04 11.43
N TRP A 134 4.35 -29.19 11.96
CA TRP A 134 4.81 -29.29 13.35
C TRP A 134 4.03 -28.38 14.31
N LEU A 135 3.43 -27.32 13.76
CA LEU A 135 2.79 -26.25 14.51
C LEU A 135 1.50 -25.85 13.81
N GLU A 136 0.44 -25.67 14.59
CA GLU A 136 -0.87 -25.24 14.09
C GLU A 136 -1.33 -23.91 14.72
N PHE A 137 -2.08 -23.13 13.92
CA PHE A 137 -2.75 -21.89 14.32
C PHE A 137 -4.23 -22.15 14.60
N GLY A 138 -4.81 -21.58 15.65
CA GLY A 138 -6.27 -21.57 15.83
C GLY A 138 -6.78 -21.53 17.27
N PRO A 139 -8.11 -21.31 17.46
CA PRO A 139 -8.74 -21.28 18.77
C PRO A 139 -8.64 -22.65 19.46
N CYS A 140 -8.54 -22.61 20.80
CA CYS A 140 -8.64 -23.80 21.64
C CYS A 140 -9.97 -24.51 21.34
N LEU A 141 -9.92 -25.75 20.85
CA LEU A 141 -10.99 -26.72 21.13
C LEU A 141 -10.84 -27.19 22.57
#